data_AF-A0A4U0XNC8-F1
#
_entry.id   AF-A0A4U0XNC8-F1
#
_cell.length_a   1.000
_cell.length_b   1.000
_cell.length_c   1.000
_cell.angle_alpha   90.00
_cell.angle_beta   90.00
_cell.angle_gamma   90.00
#
_symmetry.space_group_name_H-M   'P 1'
#
loop_
_entity.id
_entity.type
_entity.pdbx_description
1 polymer ?
#
loop_
_entity_poly.entity_id
_entity_poly.type
_entity_poly.pdbx_seq_one_letter_code
_entity_poly.pdbx_strand_id
1 'polypeptide(L)'
;MPKWPLVINYIKKIYNLAVAYGQGGGKRPANQLVMEWLRHRAYNDLKFKALVNGVDDGWIKYCNDRGLEFINTLPADPFFAGEKEEYDHLGATMNGHYLNLGERSDVAGWAGDLFTFYREWRHDNPGSGYEAAKEYVIDHLARPGDSRTFKLLDAIEDADGYNMALSLRLNPSRTIVQEFEDLLKPDGGYRHRFSIFYNKRFNGHRAFAASEAKALFLSNNALIAAGRTFLIEKDGLVTLPNLLPDAELDGFCDGFAEKVESLAKAS
;
A
#
# COMPACT_ATOMS: atom_id res chain seq x y z
N MET A 1 5.88 23.98 -13.57
CA MET A 1 4.41 23.76 -13.57
C MET A 1 4.12 22.40 -12.97
N PRO A 2 3.06 22.24 -12.17
CA PRO A 2 2.67 20.94 -11.63
C PRO A 2 2.36 19.98 -12.78
N LYS A 3 2.97 18.79 -12.77
CA LYS A 3 2.81 17.79 -13.84
C LYS A 3 1.57 16.90 -13.67
N TRP A 4 0.68 17.22 -12.72
CA TRP A 4 -0.57 16.51 -12.42
C TRP A 4 -1.50 16.21 -13.60
N PRO A 5 -1.65 17.13 -14.58
CA PRO A 5 -2.50 16.83 -15.73
C PRO A 5 -2.03 15.58 -16.50
N LEU A 6 -0.73 15.23 -16.44
CA LEU A 6 -0.21 14.02 -17.09
C LEU A 6 -0.70 12.74 -16.38
N VAL A 7 -0.69 12.73 -15.05
CA VAL A 7 -1.18 11.60 -14.24
C VAL A 7 -2.67 11.37 -14.52
N ILE A 8 -3.49 12.42 -14.37
CA ILE A 8 -4.94 12.32 -14.56
C ILE A 8 -5.26 11.88 -15.99
N ASN A 9 -4.56 12.41 -17.00
CA ASN A 9 -4.75 11.99 -18.39
C ASN A 9 -4.38 10.52 -18.62
N TYR A 10 -3.31 10.03 -17.99
CA TYR A 10 -2.92 8.63 -18.07
C TYR A 10 -3.98 7.71 -17.44
N ILE A 11 -4.40 8.00 -16.21
CA ILE A 11 -5.47 7.26 -15.53
C ILE A 11 -6.77 7.29 -16.34
N LYS A 12 -7.13 8.44 -16.90
CA LYS A 12 -8.32 8.59 -17.77
C LYS A 12 -8.20 7.75 -19.04
N LYS A 13 -7.02 7.67 -19.65
CA LYS A 13 -6.77 6.83 -20.83
C LYS A 13 -6.98 5.35 -20.50
N ILE A 14 -6.43 4.86 -19.38
CA ILE A 14 -6.61 3.48 -18.92
C ILE A 14 -8.09 3.22 -18.62
N TYR A 15 -8.75 4.12 -17.89
CA TYR A 15 -10.17 3.97 -17.51
C TYR A 15 -11.10 3.90 -18.72
N ASN A 16 -10.90 4.76 -19.72
CA ASN A 16 -11.70 4.73 -20.95
C ASN A 16 -11.54 3.39 -21.71
N LEU A 17 -10.33 2.85 -21.75
CA LEU A 17 -10.08 1.53 -22.33
C LEU A 17 -10.76 0.42 -21.51
N ALA A 18 -10.76 0.53 -20.18
CA ALA A 18 -11.40 -0.44 -19.30
C ALA A 18 -12.93 -0.46 -19.49
N VAL A 19 -13.55 0.71 -19.66
CA VAL A 19 -14.97 0.82 -20.02
C VAL A 19 -15.24 0.15 -21.37
N ALA A 20 -14.42 0.41 -22.39
CA ALA A 20 -14.57 -0.19 -23.72
C ALA A 20 -14.37 -1.72 -23.70
N TYR A 21 -13.44 -2.23 -22.87
CA TYR A 21 -13.24 -3.66 -22.66
C TYR A 21 -14.48 -4.31 -22.03
N GLY A 22 -15.08 -3.66 -21.02
CA GLY A 22 -16.33 -4.10 -20.41
C GLY A 22 -17.50 -4.15 -21.40
N GLN A 23 -17.65 -3.13 -22.25
CA GLN A 23 -18.65 -3.10 -23.32
C GLN A 23 -18.46 -4.22 -24.35
N GLY A 24 -17.22 -4.68 -24.54
CA GLY A 24 -16.86 -5.82 -25.38
C GLY A 24 -17.03 -7.20 -24.72
N GLY A 25 -17.62 -7.28 -23.52
CA GLY A 25 -17.87 -8.53 -22.79
C GLY A 25 -16.88 -8.85 -21.66
N GLY A 26 -15.96 -7.94 -21.34
CA GLY A 26 -15.14 -8.01 -20.13
C GLY A 26 -15.99 -8.01 -18.85
N LYS A 27 -15.62 -8.81 -17.85
CA LYS A 27 -16.46 -9.04 -16.65
C LYS A 27 -16.10 -8.19 -15.43
N ARG A 28 -14.90 -7.63 -15.38
CA ARG A 28 -14.41 -6.88 -14.20
C ARG A 28 -14.80 -5.40 -14.30
N PRO A 29 -15.12 -4.75 -13.17
CA PRO A 29 -15.40 -3.32 -13.13
C PRO A 29 -14.23 -2.48 -13.67
N ALA A 30 -14.53 -1.36 -14.33
CA ALA A 30 -13.50 -0.50 -14.92
C ALA A 30 -12.49 0.02 -13.89
N ASN A 31 -12.94 0.39 -12.68
CA ASN A 31 -12.05 0.81 -11.59
C ASN A 31 -11.03 -0.28 -11.23
N GLN A 32 -11.49 -1.53 -11.11
CA GLN A 32 -10.63 -2.68 -10.82
C GLN A 32 -9.60 -2.90 -11.94
N LEU A 33 -10.03 -2.83 -13.20
CA LEU A 33 -9.15 -3.02 -14.36
C LEU A 33 -8.03 -1.97 -14.43
N VAL A 34 -8.30 -0.72 -14.01
CA VAL A 34 -7.25 0.29 -13.89
C VAL A 34 -6.23 -0.12 -12.84
N MET A 35 -6.67 -0.52 -11.63
CA MET A 35 -5.75 -0.97 -10.56
C MET A 35 -4.91 -2.18 -11.01
N GLU A 36 -5.53 -3.12 -11.73
CA GLU A 36 -4.84 -4.27 -12.31
C GLU A 36 -3.81 -3.87 -13.36
N TRP A 37 -4.12 -2.89 -14.21
CA TRP A 37 -3.15 -2.35 -15.17
C TRP A 37 -1.97 -1.68 -14.47
N LEU A 38 -2.19 -0.94 -13.38
CA LEU A 38 -1.10 -0.31 -12.66
C LEU A 38 -0.15 -1.34 -12.03
N ARG A 39 -0.69 -2.44 -11.50
CA ARG A 39 0.10 -3.43 -10.75
C ARG A 39 0.69 -4.59 -11.58
N HIS A 40 0.23 -4.81 -12.81
CA HIS A 40 0.41 -6.11 -13.50
C HIS A 40 1.85 -6.58 -13.71
N ARG A 41 2.82 -5.65 -13.76
CA ARG A 41 4.23 -5.99 -14.01
C ARG A 41 4.99 -6.44 -12.76
N ALA A 42 4.73 -5.80 -11.62
CA ALA A 42 5.44 -6.09 -10.37
C ALA A 42 4.62 -6.96 -9.40
N TYR A 43 3.30 -6.77 -9.36
CA TYR A 43 2.40 -7.40 -8.39
C TYR A 43 1.38 -8.31 -9.08
N ASN A 44 1.85 -9.37 -9.72
CA ASN A 44 0.99 -10.41 -10.35
C ASN A 44 1.64 -11.81 -10.32
N ASP A 45 2.58 -12.05 -9.41
CA ASP A 45 3.16 -13.38 -9.21
C ASP A 45 2.17 -14.32 -8.50
N LEU A 46 2.51 -15.61 -8.37
CA LEU A 46 1.62 -16.61 -7.76
C LEU A 46 1.20 -16.26 -6.32
N LYS A 47 2.06 -15.59 -5.56
CA LYS A 47 1.81 -15.27 -4.14
C LYS A 47 0.85 -14.08 -4.04
N PHE A 48 1.11 -13.03 -4.79
CA PHE A 48 0.23 -11.88 -4.87
C PHE A 48 -1.13 -12.27 -5.47
N LYS A 49 -1.16 -13.18 -6.46
CA LYS A 49 -2.37 -13.80 -6.98
C LYS A 49 -3.17 -14.53 -5.90
N ALA A 50 -2.51 -15.24 -4.99
CA ALA A 50 -3.19 -15.92 -3.89
C ALA A 50 -3.81 -14.93 -2.88
N LEU A 51 -3.23 -13.73 -2.74
CA LEU A 51 -3.69 -12.70 -1.82
C LEU A 51 -4.86 -11.87 -2.38
N VAL A 52 -4.74 -11.39 -3.63
CA VAL A 52 -5.70 -10.42 -4.20
C VAL A 52 -6.25 -10.81 -5.56
N ASN A 53 -6.13 -12.09 -5.95
CA ASN A 53 -6.42 -12.61 -7.29
C ASN A 53 -5.46 -12.07 -8.38
N GLY A 54 -5.34 -12.84 -9.46
CA GLY A 54 -4.61 -12.39 -10.65
C GLY A 54 -5.34 -11.32 -11.42
N VAL A 55 -4.59 -10.53 -12.19
CA VAL A 55 -5.14 -9.60 -13.17
C VAL A 55 -5.96 -10.34 -14.25
N ASP A 56 -6.80 -9.61 -14.97
CA ASP A 56 -7.45 -10.12 -16.17
C ASP A 56 -6.46 -10.12 -17.35
N ASP A 57 -5.94 -11.30 -17.71
CA ASP A 57 -4.96 -11.43 -18.80
C ASP A 57 -5.53 -10.95 -20.15
N GLY A 58 -6.84 -11.10 -20.36
CA GLY A 58 -7.53 -10.60 -21.56
C GLY A 58 -7.54 -9.07 -21.62
N TRP A 59 -7.74 -8.42 -20.47
CA TRP A 59 -7.61 -6.97 -20.32
C TRP A 59 -6.19 -6.48 -20.58
N ILE A 60 -5.18 -7.11 -19.97
CA ILE A 60 -3.77 -6.73 -20.19
C ILE A 60 -3.42 -6.86 -21.68
N LYS A 61 -3.84 -7.95 -22.32
CA LYS A 61 -3.68 -8.12 -23.77
C LYS A 61 -4.40 -7.01 -24.56
N TYR A 62 -5.66 -6.70 -24.20
CA TYR A 62 -6.47 -5.69 -24.87
C TYR A 62 -5.81 -4.30 -24.88
N CYS A 63 -5.19 -3.92 -23.77
CA CYS A 63 -4.40 -2.69 -23.62
C CYS A 63 -3.14 -2.69 -24.49
N ASN A 64 -2.36 -3.78 -24.44
CA ASN A 64 -1.14 -3.93 -25.22
C ASN A 64 -1.42 -3.88 -26.74
N ASP A 65 -2.47 -4.57 -27.20
CA ASP A 65 -2.90 -4.56 -28.60
C ASP A 65 -3.30 -3.16 -29.10
N ARG A 66 -3.58 -2.22 -28.18
CA ARG A 66 -3.94 -0.82 -28.47
C ARG A 66 -2.80 0.17 -28.23
N GLY A 67 -1.59 -0.34 -27.99
CA GLY A 67 -0.40 0.48 -27.76
C GLY A 67 -0.52 1.34 -26.49
N LEU A 68 -1.23 0.88 -25.46
CA LEU A 68 -1.18 1.52 -24.16
C LEU A 68 0.20 1.26 -23.53
N GLU A 69 1.01 2.31 -23.42
CA GLU A 69 2.29 2.22 -22.74
C GLU A 69 2.11 2.08 -21.24
N PHE A 70 2.91 1.21 -20.63
CA PHE A 70 3.00 1.11 -19.17
C PHE A 70 3.94 2.19 -18.65
N ILE A 71 3.39 3.09 -17.85
CA ILE A 71 4.13 4.13 -17.14
C ILE A 71 4.11 3.77 -15.66
N ASN A 72 5.28 3.45 -15.09
CA ASN A 72 5.41 3.16 -13.66
C ASN A 72 5.75 4.40 -12.83
N THR A 73 6.43 5.38 -13.44
CA THR A 73 6.94 6.54 -12.71
C THR A 73 6.27 7.81 -13.19
N LEU A 74 5.70 8.54 -12.26
CA LEU A 74 5.04 9.81 -12.51
C LEU A 74 5.65 10.91 -11.61
N PRO A 75 5.22 12.18 -11.73
CA PRO A 75 5.85 13.31 -11.05
C PRO A 75 5.89 13.11 -9.54
N ALA A 76 6.87 13.76 -8.90
CA ALA A 76 7.06 13.65 -7.47
C ALA A 76 5.84 14.13 -6.67
N ASP A 77 5.67 13.56 -5.49
CA ASP A 77 4.66 13.97 -4.53
C ASP A 77 4.78 15.49 -4.24
N PRO A 78 3.66 16.24 -4.24
CA PRO A 78 3.63 17.69 -4.11
C PRO A 78 3.89 18.18 -2.69
N PHE A 79 3.68 17.31 -1.71
CA PHE A 79 3.77 17.61 -0.29
C PHE A 79 5.09 17.08 0.26
N PHE A 80 5.46 15.86 -0.13
CA PHE A 80 6.74 15.23 0.16
C PHE A 80 7.67 15.31 -1.06
N ALA A 81 8.15 16.52 -1.35
CA ALA A 81 8.98 16.79 -2.51
C ALA A 81 10.22 15.87 -2.56
N GLY A 82 10.41 15.17 -3.69
CA GLY A 82 11.58 14.34 -3.96
C GLY A 82 11.26 12.84 -4.10
N GLU A 83 10.15 12.39 -3.54
CA GLU A 83 9.66 11.01 -3.70
C GLU A 83 9.00 10.86 -5.07
N LYS A 84 9.47 9.93 -5.91
CA LYS A 84 8.85 9.62 -7.21
C LYS A 84 7.88 8.47 -7.03
N GLU A 85 6.59 8.71 -7.25
CA GLU A 85 5.55 7.68 -7.15
C GLU A 85 5.76 6.54 -8.16
N GLU A 86 5.69 5.31 -7.65
CA GLU A 86 5.69 4.05 -8.39
C GLU A 86 4.27 3.46 -8.36
N TYR A 87 3.58 3.54 -9.50
CA TYR A 87 2.14 3.28 -9.53
C TYR A 87 1.79 1.79 -9.39
N ASP A 88 2.77 0.90 -9.49
CA ASP A 88 2.56 -0.53 -9.31
C ASP A 88 2.25 -0.91 -7.86
N HIS A 89 2.95 -0.34 -6.88
CA HIS A 89 2.65 -0.51 -5.46
C HIS A 89 1.30 0.15 -5.12
N LEU A 90 1.08 1.42 -5.49
CA LEU A 90 -0.24 2.07 -5.33
C LEU A 90 -1.37 1.22 -5.95
N GLY A 91 -1.18 0.72 -7.17
CA GLY A 91 -2.14 -0.14 -7.87
C GLY A 91 -2.37 -1.47 -7.16
N ALA A 92 -1.33 -2.05 -6.55
CA ALA A 92 -1.40 -3.25 -5.74
C ALA A 92 -2.22 -3.02 -4.48
N THR A 93 -1.90 -1.98 -3.71
CA THR A 93 -2.60 -1.63 -2.47
C THR A 93 -4.05 -1.27 -2.73
N MET A 94 -4.33 -0.44 -3.75
CA MET A 94 -5.69 -0.13 -4.19
C MET A 94 -6.47 -1.39 -4.54
N ASN A 95 -5.90 -2.29 -5.34
CA ASN A 95 -6.61 -3.49 -5.77
C ASN A 95 -6.89 -4.43 -4.58
N GLY A 96 -5.93 -4.55 -3.67
CA GLY A 96 -6.07 -5.35 -2.44
C GLY A 96 -7.23 -4.88 -1.57
N HIS A 97 -7.29 -3.57 -1.26
CA HIS A 97 -8.38 -2.98 -0.49
C HIS A 97 -9.71 -2.88 -1.24
N TYR A 98 -9.70 -2.82 -2.57
CA TYR A 98 -10.92 -2.81 -3.35
C TYR A 98 -11.62 -4.19 -3.31
N LEU A 99 -10.83 -5.26 -3.47
CA LEU A 99 -11.33 -6.64 -3.55
C LEU A 99 -11.58 -7.29 -2.19
N ASN A 100 -10.76 -6.98 -1.19
CA ASN A 100 -10.77 -7.63 0.11
C ASN A 100 -11.02 -6.63 1.25
N LEU A 101 -11.31 -7.16 2.44
CA LEU A 101 -11.34 -6.42 3.70
C LEU A 101 -10.52 -7.16 4.75
N GLY A 102 -10.12 -6.45 5.80
CA GLY A 102 -9.34 -7.00 6.91
C GLY A 102 -7.94 -7.43 6.48
N GLU A 103 -7.40 -8.46 7.15
CA GLU A 103 -5.98 -8.85 7.08
C GLU A 103 -5.44 -8.98 5.66
N ARG A 104 -6.21 -9.61 4.75
CA ARG A 104 -5.76 -9.83 3.36
C ARG A 104 -5.53 -8.52 2.62
N SER A 105 -6.36 -7.53 2.87
CA SER A 105 -6.22 -6.22 2.25
C SER A 105 -5.06 -5.43 2.86
N ASP A 106 -4.85 -5.54 4.18
CA ASP A 106 -3.72 -4.89 4.85
C ASP A 106 -2.37 -5.45 4.41
N VAL A 107 -2.27 -6.77 4.22
CA VAL A 107 -1.04 -7.42 3.72
C VAL A 107 -0.75 -7.08 2.26
N ALA A 108 -1.76 -6.65 1.50
CA ALA A 108 -1.57 -6.20 0.12
C ALA A 108 -1.01 -4.77 0.02
N GLY A 109 -0.94 -4.05 1.14
CA GLY A 109 -0.27 -2.75 1.30
C GLY A 109 0.53 -2.73 2.60
N TRP A 110 0.24 -1.77 3.49
CA TRP A 110 1.01 -1.41 4.68
C TRP A 110 1.54 -2.55 5.55
N ALA A 111 0.78 -3.63 5.74
CA ALA A 111 1.25 -4.73 6.58
C ALA A 111 2.32 -5.58 5.86
N GLY A 112 2.25 -5.67 4.53
CA GLY A 112 3.27 -6.31 3.71
C GLY A 112 4.61 -5.59 3.83
N ASP A 113 4.60 -4.26 3.74
CA ASP A 113 5.82 -3.46 3.90
C ASP A 113 6.34 -3.51 5.34
N LEU A 114 5.44 -3.48 6.33
CA LEU A 114 5.81 -3.64 7.73
C LEU A 114 6.51 -4.99 8.00
N PHE A 115 6.11 -6.07 7.33
CA PHE A 115 6.79 -7.37 7.43
C PHE A 115 8.18 -7.34 6.81
N THR A 116 8.37 -6.67 5.67
CA THR A 116 9.71 -6.53 5.07
C THR A 116 10.63 -5.64 5.90
N PHE A 117 10.08 -4.58 6.51
CA PHE A 117 10.82 -3.68 7.40
C PHE A 117 11.18 -4.34 8.73
N TYR A 118 10.30 -5.19 9.26
CA TYR A 118 10.60 -6.02 10.43
C TYR A 118 11.86 -6.85 10.22
N ARG A 119 12.04 -7.43 9.03
CA ARG A 119 13.25 -8.19 8.72
C ARG A 119 14.50 -7.32 8.81
N GLU A 120 14.46 -6.10 8.29
CA GLU A 120 15.61 -5.18 8.38
C GLU A 120 15.91 -4.83 9.84
N TRP A 121 14.88 -4.59 10.66
CA TRP A 121 15.05 -4.44 12.11
C TRP A 121 15.79 -5.62 12.74
N ARG A 122 15.43 -6.86 12.36
CA ARG A 122 16.09 -8.05 12.88
C ARG A 122 17.52 -8.23 12.37
N HIS A 123 17.82 -7.79 11.14
CA HIS A 123 19.17 -7.85 10.59
C HIS A 123 20.10 -6.78 11.18
N ASP A 124 19.60 -5.56 11.34
CA ASP A 124 20.38 -4.43 11.87
C ASP A 124 20.68 -4.61 13.36
N ASN A 125 19.91 -5.46 14.05
CA ASN A 125 20.13 -5.87 15.44
C ASN A 125 20.42 -4.69 16.38
N PRO A 126 19.51 -3.69 16.47
CA PRO A 126 19.75 -2.44 17.21
C PRO A 126 19.81 -2.61 18.74
N GLY A 127 19.60 -3.83 19.24
CA GLY A 127 19.45 -4.14 20.66
C GLY A 127 18.18 -4.96 20.91
N SER A 128 17.93 -5.26 22.18
CA SER A 128 16.78 -6.06 22.63
C SER A 128 15.90 -5.26 23.60
N GLY A 129 14.64 -5.63 23.68
CA GLY A 129 13.64 -5.01 24.56
C GLY A 129 12.74 -3.98 23.86
N TYR A 130 11.71 -3.56 24.59
CA TYR A 130 10.64 -2.71 24.08
C TYR A 130 11.15 -1.38 23.50
N GLU A 131 11.93 -0.61 24.27
CA GLU A 131 12.38 0.72 23.86
C GLU A 131 13.30 0.66 22.63
N ALA A 132 14.25 -0.27 22.60
CA ALA A 132 15.15 -0.45 21.46
C ALA A 132 14.39 -0.81 20.17
N ALA A 133 13.36 -1.65 20.27
CA ALA A 133 12.50 -1.99 19.15
C ALA A 133 11.71 -0.78 18.66
N LYS A 134 11.13 -0.01 19.57
CA LYS A 134 10.34 1.18 19.28
C LYS A 134 11.16 2.28 18.63
N GLU A 135 12.33 2.60 19.21
CA GLU A 135 13.25 3.63 18.71
C GLU A 135 13.69 3.33 17.27
N TYR A 136 14.05 2.07 16.98
CA TYR A 136 14.43 1.66 15.62
C TYR A 136 13.31 1.97 14.62
N VAL A 137 12.05 1.67 14.95
CA VAL A 137 10.93 1.95 14.06
C VAL A 137 10.75 3.45 13.86
N ILE A 138 10.77 4.25 14.93
CA ILE A 138 10.62 5.71 14.85
C ILE A 138 11.72 6.34 13.99
N ASP A 139 12.95 5.86 14.13
CA ASP A 139 14.13 6.41 13.45
C ASP A 139 14.21 6.08 11.97
N HIS A 140 13.55 5.00 11.51
CA HIS A 140 13.74 4.47 10.16
C HIS A 140 12.47 4.34 9.33
N LEU A 141 11.35 3.95 9.94
CA LEU A 141 10.10 3.69 9.22
C LEU A 141 9.60 4.95 8.54
N ALA A 142 9.31 4.86 7.23
CA ALA A 142 8.75 5.96 6.44
C ALA A 142 9.47 7.30 6.68
N ARG A 143 10.80 7.26 6.79
CA ARG A 143 11.63 8.45 6.97
C ARG A 143 12.09 8.98 5.60
N PRO A 144 11.95 10.30 5.33
CA PRO A 144 12.49 10.89 4.11
C PRO A 144 13.97 10.56 3.92
N GLY A 145 14.32 10.03 2.74
CA GLY A 145 15.70 9.67 2.39
C GLY A 145 16.24 8.38 3.02
N ASP A 146 15.46 7.65 3.83
CA ASP A 146 15.83 6.29 4.24
C ASP A 146 15.53 5.30 3.11
N SER A 147 16.46 4.38 2.85
CA SER A 147 16.38 3.44 1.72
C SER A 147 15.87 2.05 2.09
N ARG A 148 15.53 1.84 3.37
CA ARG A 148 14.91 0.62 3.89
C ARG A 148 13.61 0.26 3.18
N THR A 149 13.09 -0.94 3.37
CA THR A 149 12.01 -1.46 2.52
C THR A 149 10.66 -0.79 2.71
N PHE A 150 10.39 -0.17 3.87
CA PHE A 150 9.14 0.59 4.10
C PHE A 150 9.45 2.09 4.11
N LYS A 151 9.55 2.64 2.90
CA LYS A 151 9.93 4.05 2.66
C LYS A 151 8.75 4.97 2.87
N LEU A 152 9.03 6.27 2.87
CA LEU A 152 7.98 7.27 2.90
C LEU A 152 7.05 7.18 1.68
N LEU A 153 7.61 6.84 0.52
CA LEU A 153 6.81 6.64 -0.70
C LEU A 153 5.81 5.49 -0.54
N ASP A 154 6.23 4.34 -0.04
CA ASP A 154 5.33 3.20 0.17
C ASP A 154 4.21 3.57 1.16
N ALA A 155 4.55 4.29 2.25
CA ALA A 155 3.55 4.78 3.20
C ALA A 155 2.54 5.76 2.55
N ILE A 156 2.99 6.61 1.63
CA ILE A 156 2.13 7.51 0.85
C ILE A 156 1.16 6.69 -0.01
N GLU A 157 1.69 5.73 -0.76
CA GLU A 157 0.92 4.90 -1.68
C GLU A 157 -0.04 3.96 -0.96
N ASP A 158 0.31 3.51 0.24
CA ASP A 158 -0.56 2.77 1.13
C ASP A 158 -1.75 3.58 1.62
N ALA A 159 -1.48 4.79 2.11
CA ALA A 159 -2.50 5.68 2.63
C ALA A 159 -3.48 6.09 1.52
N ASP A 160 -2.96 6.49 0.37
CA ASP A 160 -3.78 6.85 -0.80
C ASP A 160 -4.51 5.63 -1.35
N GLY A 161 -3.83 4.50 -1.48
CA GLY A 161 -4.38 3.27 -1.99
C GLY A 161 -5.56 2.79 -1.15
N TYR A 162 -5.42 2.78 0.17
CA TYR A 162 -6.52 2.49 1.11
C TYR A 162 -7.67 3.48 0.95
N ASN A 163 -7.38 4.78 0.98
CA ASN A 163 -8.40 5.83 0.99
C ASN A 163 -9.25 5.80 -0.28
N MET A 164 -8.60 5.70 -1.44
CA MET A 164 -9.25 5.68 -2.74
C MET A 164 -10.01 4.38 -2.96
N ALA A 165 -9.41 3.22 -2.62
CA ALA A 165 -10.09 1.94 -2.76
C ALA A 165 -11.35 1.85 -1.89
N LEU A 166 -11.28 2.33 -0.65
CA LEU A 166 -12.43 2.38 0.24
C LEU A 166 -13.51 3.32 -0.30
N SER A 167 -13.14 4.49 -0.83
CA SER A 167 -14.08 5.43 -1.48
C SER A 167 -14.82 4.76 -2.64
N LEU A 168 -14.10 4.10 -3.55
CA LEU A 168 -14.67 3.41 -4.71
C LEU A 168 -15.53 2.21 -4.32
N ARG A 169 -15.18 1.51 -3.24
CA ARG A 169 -15.95 0.38 -2.72
C ARG A 169 -17.27 0.85 -2.08
N LEU A 170 -17.23 1.93 -1.32
CA LEU A 170 -18.42 2.49 -0.66
C LEU A 170 -19.32 3.27 -1.62
N ASN A 171 -18.78 3.77 -2.73
CA ASN A 171 -19.54 4.48 -3.75
C ASN A 171 -19.22 3.98 -5.17
N PRO A 172 -19.95 2.94 -5.64
CA PRO A 172 -19.74 2.37 -6.98
C PRO A 172 -19.98 3.32 -8.15
N SER A 173 -20.64 4.47 -7.93
CA SER A 173 -20.83 5.49 -8.97
C SER A 173 -19.58 6.33 -9.21
N ARG A 174 -18.61 6.30 -8.29
CA ARG A 174 -17.34 7.01 -8.44
C ARG A 174 -16.40 6.25 -9.35
N THR A 175 -15.61 7.03 -10.08
CA THR A 175 -14.57 6.53 -10.96
C THR A 175 -13.21 6.75 -10.32
N ILE A 176 -12.26 5.86 -10.61
CA ILE A 176 -10.87 6.02 -10.17
C ILE A 176 -10.26 7.33 -10.72
N VAL A 177 -10.71 7.81 -11.88
CA VAL A 177 -10.31 9.12 -12.43
C VAL A 177 -10.68 10.25 -11.45
N GLN A 178 -11.90 10.24 -10.91
CA GLN A 178 -12.34 11.23 -9.92
C GLN A 178 -11.55 11.13 -8.61
N GLU A 179 -11.16 9.92 -8.18
CA GLU A 179 -10.29 9.76 -7.02
C GLU A 179 -8.92 10.42 -7.24
N PHE A 180 -8.30 10.23 -8.41
CA PHE A 180 -7.04 10.91 -8.74
C PHE A 180 -7.23 12.44 -8.89
N GLU A 181 -8.35 12.90 -9.46
CA GLU A 181 -8.65 14.33 -9.51
C GLU A 181 -8.79 14.94 -8.10
N ASP A 182 -9.53 14.26 -7.20
CA ASP A 182 -9.72 14.70 -5.82
C ASP A 182 -8.44 14.60 -4.98
N LEU A 183 -7.59 13.60 -5.25
CA LEU A 183 -6.31 13.45 -4.61
C LEU A 183 -5.39 14.61 -4.98
N LEU A 184 -5.25 14.92 -6.27
CA LEU A 184 -4.19 15.80 -6.82
C LEU A 184 -4.61 17.27 -7.01
N LYS A 185 -5.88 17.63 -6.85
CA LYS A 185 -6.34 19.04 -6.93
C LYS A 185 -5.63 19.92 -5.89
N PRO A 186 -5.55 21.25 -6.09
CA PRO A 186 -5.06 22.17 -5.06
C PRO A 186 -5.78 21.92 -3.74
N ASP A 187 -5.02 21.71 -2.67
CA ASP A 187 -5.52 21.36 -1.32
C ASP A 187 -6.41 20.10 -1.30
N GLY A 188 -6.12 19.16 -2.20
CA GLY A 188 -6.80 17.87 -2.32
C GLY A 188 -6.37 16.84 -1.29
N GLY A 189 -6.79 15.60 -1.53
CA GLY A 189 -6.55 14.47 -0.63
C GLY A 189 -5.09 14.25 -0.27
N TYR A 190 -4.16 14.63 -1.16
CA TYR A 190 -2.72 14.45 -0.96
C TYR A 190 -2.22 15.14 0.33
N ARG A 191 -2.86 16.23 0.77
CA ARG A 191 -2.50 16.90 2.03
C ARG A 191 -2.98 16.15 3.26
N HIS A 192 -4.12 15.47 3.16
CA HIS A 192 -4.78 14.86 4.32
C HIS A 192 -4.73 13.33 4.30
N ARG A 193 -3.97 12.71 3.40
CA ARG A 193 -4.00 11.27 3.18
C ARG A 193 -3.74 10.46 4.45
N PHE A 194 -2.74 10.86 5.24
CA PHE A 194 -2.36 10.16 6.45
C PHE A 194 -3.39 10.36 7.56
N SER A 195 -3.90 11.57 7.75
CA SER A 195 -4.97 11.81 8.73
C SER A 195 -6.26 11.06 8.35
N ILE A 196 -6.63 11.02 7.06
CA ILE A 196 -7.78 10.24 6.60
C ILE A 196 -7.54 8.75 6.79
N PHE A 197 -6.36 8.23 6.42
CA PHE A 197 -5.99 6.82 6.57
C PHE A 197 -6.02 6.41 8.04
N TYR A 198 -5.33 7.15 8.91
CA TYR A 198 -5.26 6.86 10.35
C TYR A 198 -6.64 6.89 11.00
N ASN A 199 -7.47 7.88 10.68
CA ASN A 199 -8.83 7.97 11.21
C ASN A 199 -9.75 6.85 10.70
N LYS A 200 -9.65 6.48 9.43
CA LYS A 200 -10.55 5.45 8.85
C LYS A 200 -10.09 4.02 9.12
N ARG A 201 -8.79 3.74 9.07
CA ARG A 201 -8.25 2.38 9.25
C ARG A 201 -8.03 2.04 10.72
N PHE A 202 -7.56 3.02 11.50
CA PHE A 202 -7.16 2.83 12.89
C PHE A 202 -8.03 3.60 13.88
N ASN A 203 -9.20 4.11 13.45
CA ASN A 203 -10.12 4.89 14.28
C ASN A 203 -9.46 6.12 14.96
N GLY A 204 -8.35 6.61 14.43
CA GLY A 204 -7.61 7.72 15.04
C GLY A 204 -6.95 7.35 16.38
N HIS A 205 -6.74 6.06 16.65
CA HIS A 205 -6.25 5.57 17.94
C HIS A 205 -4.94 4.79 17.80
N ARG A 206 -3.87 5.31 18.41
CA ARG A 206 -2.54 4.72 18.38
C ARG A 206 -2.54 3.29 18.95
N ALA A 207 -3.20 3.09 20.09
CA ALA A 207 -3.30 1.77 20.70
C ALA A 207 -3.98 0.76 19.77
N PHE A 208 -4.97 1.19 18.98
CA PHE A 208 -5.64 0.33 18.01
C PHE A 208 -4.73 0.01 16.82
N ALA A 209 -3.99 0.99 16.30
CA ALA A 209 -2.97 0.75 15.27
C ALA A 209 -1.90 -0.27 15.72
N ALA A 210 -1.40 -0.13 16.95
CA ALA A 210 -0.43 -1.07 17.52
C ALA A 210 -1.04 -2.48 17.66
N SER A 211 -2.28 -2.60 18.14
CA SER A 211 -2.95 -3.88 18.29
C SER A 211 -3.22 -4.57 16.95
N GLU A 212 -3.58 -3.81 15.92
CA GLU A 212 -3.84 -4.34 14.58
C GLU A 212 -2.54 -4.83 13.92
N ALA A 213 -1.45 -4.09 14.07
CA ALA A 213 -0.13 -4.53 13.63
C ALA A 213 0.31 -5.82 14.33
N LYS A 214 0.16 -5.88 15.67
CA LYS A 214 0.50 -7.09 16.45
C LYS A 214 -0.37 -8.28 16.05
N ALA A 215 -1.67 -8.07 15.83
CA ALA A 215 -2.59 -9.12 15.39
C ALA A 215 -2.16 -9.72 14.04
N LEU A 216 -1.68 -8.92 13.10
CA LEU A 216 -1.16 -9.39 11.81
C LEU A 216 0.15 -10.19 11.96
N PHE A 217 1.07 -9.74 12.82
CA PHE A 217 2.29 -10.48 13.14
C PHE A 217 2.02 -11.84 13.81
N LEU A 218 0.94 -11.93 14.58
CA LEU A 218 0.54 -13.15 15.30
C LEU A 218 -0.63 -13.90 14.64
N SER A 219 -1.05 -13.49 13.43
CA SER A 219 -2.20 -14.07 12.76
C SER A 219 -1.97 -15.56 12.49
N ASN A 220 -2.98 -16.36 12.84
CA ASN A 220 -3.05 -17.81 12.60
C ASN A 220 -3.69 -18.14 11.25
N ASN A 221 -4.10 -17.13 10.47
CA ASN A 221 -4.58 -17.33 9.12
C ASN A 221 -3.44 -17.90 8.25
N ALA A 222 -3.60 -19.12 7.73
CA ALA A 222 -2.53 -19.84 7.05
C ALA A 222 -1.92 -19.05 5.87
N LEU A 223 -2.75 -18.30 5.12
CA LEU A 223 -2.27 -17.48 4.00
C LEU A 223 -1.43 -16.30 4.50
N ILE A 224 -1.91 -15.62 5.55
CA ILE A 224 -1.21 -14.47 6.14
C ILE A 224 0.08 -14.92 6.82
N ALA A 225 0.05 -16.01 7.57
CA ALA A 225 1.23 -16.59 8.22
C ALA A 225 2.31 -17.00 7.20
N ALA A 226 1.90 -17.64 6.08
CA ALA A 226 2.83 -18.02 5.01
C ALA A 226 3.41 -16.79 4.30
N GLY A 227 2.59 -15.78 4.00
CA GLY A 227 3.03 -14.53 3.37
C GLY A 227 4.01 -13.75 4.27
N ARG A 228 3.66 -13.58 5.54
CA ARG A 228 4.51 -12.96 6.57
C ARG A 228 5.86 -13.63 6.68
N THR A 229 5.88 -14.96 6.82
CA THR A 229 7.12 -15.75 6.93
C THR A 229 7.99 -15.54 5.69
N PHE A 230 7.39 -15.63 4.50
CA PHE A 230 8.14 -15.42 3.25
C PHE A 230 8.74 -14.00 3.15
N LEU A 231 7.98 -12.96 3.46
CA LEU A 231 8.46 -11.57 3.39
C LEU A 231 9.57 -11.30 4.41
N ILE A 232 9.44 -11.86 5.61
CA ILE A 232 10.43 -11.73 6.68
C ILE A 232 11.71 -12.50 6.34
N GLU A 233 11.62 -13.68 5.75
CA GLU A 233 12.79 -14.55 5.52
C GLU A 233 13.39 -14.43 4.10
N LYS A 234 12.84 -13.57 3.24
CA LYS A 234 13.17 -13.48 1.80
C LYS A 234 14.67 -13.40 1.52
N ASP A 235 15.42 -12.72 2.38
CA ASP A 235 16.86 -12.44 2.20
C ASP A 235 17.73 -13.05 3.32
N GLY A 236 17.18 -13.97 4.12
CA GLY A 236 17.91 -14.63 5.21
C GLY A 236 17.01 -15.02 6.38
N LEU A 237 17.46 -15.98 7.18
CA LEU A 237 16.74 -16.40 8.38
C LEU A 237 16.89 -15.34 9.48
N VAL A 238 15.76 -14.90 10.02
CA VAL A 238 15.68 -14.02 11.19
C VAL A 238 14.66 -14.57 12.18
N THR A 239 14.72 -14.13 13.44
CA THR A 239 13.72 -14.55 14.43
C THR A 239 12.33 -14.12 13.99
N LEU A 240 11.42 -15.10 13.85
CA LEU A 240 10.03 -14.84 13.49
C LEU A 240 9.28 -14.15 14.64
N PRO A 241 8.25 -13.32 14.34
CA PRO A 241 7.52 -12.54 15.33
C PRO A 241 6.94 -13.38 16.48
N ASN A 242 6.44 -14.58 16.18
CA ASN A 242 5.86 -15.49 17.18
C ASN A 242 6.91 -16.20 18.06
N LEU A 243 8.20 -15.96 17.80
CA LEU A 243 9.33 -16.48 18.58
C LEU A 243 10.06 -15.35 19.35
N LEU A 244 9.66 -14.09 19.15
CA LEU A 244 10.22 -12.97 19.90
C LEU A 244 9.64 -12.90 21.32
N PRO A 245 10.39 -12.33 22.28
CA PRO A 245 9.81 -11.86 23.52
C PRO A 245 8.67 -10.87 23.24
N ASP A 246 7.53 -11.04 23.90
CA ASP A 246 6.34 -10.19 23.69
C ASP A 246 6.65 -8.70 23.76
N ALA A 247 7.47 -8.29 24.74
CA ALA A 247 7.86 -6.90 24.93
C ALA A 247 8.63 -6.29 23.73
N GLU A 248 9.42 -7.10 23.01
CA GLU A 248 10.11 -6.61 21.81
C GLU A 248 9.13 -6.37 20.66
N LEU A 249 8.22 -7.32 20.43
CA LEU A 249 7.19 -7.16 19.40
C LEU A 249 6.24 -6.00 19.75
N ASP A 250 5.90 -5.83 21.02
CA ASP A 250 5.10 -4.70 21.51
C ASP A 250 5.78 -3.36 21.23
N GLY A 251 7.09 -3.25 21.48
CA GLY A 251 7.85 -2.04 21.19
C GLY A 251 7.86 -1.72 19.69
N PHE A 252 8.09 -2.73 18.85
CA PHE A 252 8.05 -2.57 17.40
C PHE A 252 6.67 -2.10 16.91
N CYS A 253 5.59 -2.74 17.36
CA CYS A 253 4.22 -2.38 16.96
C CYS A 253 3.80 -1.00 17.49
N ASP A 254 4.25 -0.61 18.69
CA ASP A 254 4.00 0.74 19.21
C ASP A 254 4.79 1.81 18.44
N GLY A 255 6.03 1.51 18.04
CA GLY A 255 6.81 2.39 17.16
C GLY A 255 6.14 2.61 15.80
N PHE A 256 5.56 1.56 15.21
CA PHE A 256 4.76 1.66 14.00
C PHE A 256 3.55 2.60 14.21
N ALA A 257 2.80 2.37 15.28
CA ALA A 257 1.61 3.16 15.59
C ALA A 257 1.95 4.64 15.86
N GLU A 258 3.05 4.91 16.57
CA GLU A 258 3.57 6.26 16.79
C GLU A 258 3.93 6.94 15.47
N LYS A 259 4.62 6.22 14.58
CA LYS A 259 5.00 6.75 13.27
C LYS A 259 3.78 7.11 12.43
N VAL A 260 2.80 6.22 12.32
CA VAL A 260 1.56 6.48 11.55
C VAL A 260 0.80 7.67 12.14
N GLU A 261 0.70 7.77 13.46
CA GLU A 261 0.08 8.93 14.12
C GLU A 261 0.85 10.22 13.84
N SER A 262 2.19 10.18 13.86
CA SER A 262 3.03 11.35 13.57
C SER A 262 2.84 11.86 12.15
N LEU A 263 2.74 10.95 11.17
CA LEU A 263 2.44 11.28 9.77
C LEU A 263 1.04 11.90 9.63
N ALA A 264 0.05 11.35 10.34
CA ALA A 264 -1.31 11.89 10.36
C ALA A 264 -1.40 13.29 10.98
N LYS A 265 -0.57 13.61 11.99
CA LYS A 265 -0.51 14.94 12.60
C LYS A 265 0.24 15.96 11.73
N ALA A 266 1.15 15.49 10.87
CA ALA A 266 1.94 16.32 9.97
C ALA A 266 1.24 16.63 8.64
N SER A 267 0.15 15.92 8.32
CA SER A 267 -0.60 16.00 7.04
C SER A 267 -1.76 17.00 7.10
#